data_AF-A0A925MQ65-F1
#
_entry.id   AF-A0A925MQ65-F1
#
_cell.length_a   1.000
_cell.length_b   1.000
_cell.length_c   1.000
_cell.angle_alpha   90.00
_cell.angle_beta   90.00
_cell.angle_gamma   90.00
#
_symmetry.space_group_name_H-M   'P 1'
#
loop_
_entity.id
_entity.type
_entity.pdbx_description
1 polymer ?
#
loop_
_entity_poly.entity_id
_entity_poly.type
_entity_poly.pdbx_seq_one_letter_code
_entity_poly.pdbx_strand_id
1 'polypeptide(L)'
;MSSMTPREIVQELDKHIVGQGAAKRAVAIALRNRWRRMQVEGDLRTEITPKNILMIGPTGVGKTEIARRLEALLCVADAKSSFIVS
;
A
#
# COMPACT_ATOMS: atom_id res chain seq x y z
N MET A 1 -4.71 -6.53 -11.70
CA MET A 1 -4.12 -5.52 -10.79
C MET A 1 -3.63 -4.35 -11.60
N SER A 2 -4.04 -3.14 -11.24
CA SER A 2 -3.67 -1.91 -11.91
C SER A 2 -2.13 -1.79 -11.95
N SER A 3 -1.56 -1.64 -13.14
CA SER A 3 -0.12 -1.49 -13.39
C SER A 3 0.46 -0.16 -12.90
N MET A 4 -0.27 0.54 -12.02
CA MET A 4 0.08 1.87 -11.53
C MET A 4 1.48 1.87 -10.94
N THR A 5 2.22 2.91 -11.31
CA THR A 5 3.53 3.20 -10.77
C THR A 5 3.39 3.73 -9.35
N PRO A 6 4.41 3.58 -8.49
CA PRO A 6 4.39 4.16 -7.16
C PRO A 6 4.10 5.68 -7.15
N ARG A 7 4.51 6.40 -8.20
CA ARG A 7 4.24 7.84 -8.35
C ARG A 7 2.76 8.14 -8.55
N GLU A 8 2.08 7.38 -9.40
CA GLU A 8 0.66 7.55 -9.65
C GLU A 8 -0.18 7.23 -8.41
N ILE A 9 0.21 6.19 -7.65
CA ILE A 9 -0.44 5.87 -6.38
C ILE A 9 -0.30 7.02 -5.38
N VAL A 10 0.89 7.61 -5.26
CA VAL A 10 1.11 8.76 -4.39
C VAL A 10 0.29 9.97 -4.83
N GLN A 11 0.24 10.26 -6.13
CA GLN A 11 -0.57 11.36 -6.68
C GLN A 11 -2.07 11.17 -6.42
N GLU A 12 -2.57 9.94 -6.51
CA GLU A 12 -3.97 9.65 -6.20
C GLU A 12 -4.27 9.82 -4.70
N LEU A 13 -3.35 9.40 -3.83
CA LEU A 13 -3.44 9.62 -2.39
C LEU A 13 -3.31 11.10 -2.02
N ASP A 14 -2.55 11.90 -2.77
CA ASP A 14 -2.40 13.34 -2.57
C ASP A 14 -3.71 14.11 -2.77
N LYS A 15 -4.66 13.60 -3.58
CA LYS A 15 -5.97 14.23 -3.78
C LYS A 15 -6.87 14.17 -2.54
N HIS A 16 -6.63 13.21 -1.65
CA HIS A 16 -7.49 12.92 -0.50
C HIS A 16 -6.82 13.16 0.85
N ILE A 17 -5.49 12.97 0.91
CA ILE A 17 -4.71 13.15 2.13
C ILE A 17 -3.76 14.30 1.88
N VAL A 18 -3.73 15.30 2.76
CA VAL A 18 -2.73 16.38 2.70
C VAL A 18 -1.52 16.00 3.57
N GLY A 19 -0.31 16.16 3.05
CA GLY A 19 0.93 15.82 3.77
C GLY A 19 1.21 14.30 3.82
N GLN A 20 1.88 13.83 4.88
CA GLN A 20 2.19 12.39 5.10
C GLN A 20 2.95 11.71 3.94
N GLY A 21 3.88 12.43 3.29
CA GLY A 21 4.62 11.93 2.12
C GLY A 21 5.39 10.63 2.36
N ALA A 22 5.93 10.42 3.57
CA ALA A 22 6.59 9.18 3.95
C ALA A 22 5.62 7.99 3.97
N ALA A 23 4.43 8.16 4.55
CA ALA A 23 3.40 7.13 4.61
C ALA A 23 2.90 6.76 3.20
N LYS A 24 2.61 7.77 2.36
CA LYS A 24 2.17 7.55 0.97
C LYS A 24 3.22 6.81 0.15
N ARG A 25 4.50 7.16 0.28
CA ARG A 25 5.59 6.44 -0.39
C ARG A 25 5.73 5.01 0.11
N ALA A 26 5.70 4.79 1.43
CA ALA A 26 5.80 3.46 2.01
C ALA A 26 4.71 2.53 1.48
N VAL A 27 3.46 3.01 1.51
CA VAL A 27 2.27 2.36 0.94
C VAL A 27 2.46 2.03 -0.54
N ALA A 28 2.82 3.02 -1.36
CA ALA A 28 2.95 2.84 -2.81
C ALA A 28 4.05 1.80 -3.16
N ILE A 29 5.14 1.78 -2.40
CA ILE A 29 6.21 0.80 -2.55
C ILE A 29 5.73 -0.61 -2.15
N ALA A 30 5.01 -0.75 -1.05
CA ALA A 30 4.48 -2.05 -0.63
C ALA A 30 3.52 -2.64 -1.68
N LEU A 31 2.64 -1.82 -2.25
CA LEU A 31 1.76 -2.25 -3.34
C LEU A 31 2.54 -2.70 -4.58
N ARG A 32 3.54 -1.93 -4.99
CA ARG A 32 4.37 -2.30 -6.15
C ARG A 32 5.18 -3.57 -5.90
N ASN A 33 5.69 -3.75 -4.68
CA ASN A 33 6.40 -4.96 -4.30
C ASN A 33 5.49 -6.19 -4.37
N ARG A 34 4.21 -6.06 -4.03
CA ARG A 34 3.24 -7.15 -4.20
C ARG A 34 3.02 -7.48 -5.68
N TRP A 35 2.80 -6.47 -6.52
CA TRP A 35 2.65 -6.68 -7.95
C TRP A 35 3.87 -7.38 -8.55
N ARG A 36 5.08 -6.96 -8.14
CA ARG A 36 6.32 -7.62 -8.54
C ARG A 36 6.36 -9.09 -8.14
N ARG A 37 5.95 -9.46 -6.92
CA ARG A 37 5.92 -10.86 -6.49
C ARG A 37 4.96 -11.73 -7.27
N MET A 38 3.83 -11.19 -7.73
CA MET A 38 2.92 -11.95 -8.57
C MET A 38 3.50 -12.26 -9.95
N GLN A 39 4.48 -11.48 -10.40
CA GLN A 39 5.22 -11.73 -11.64
C GLN A 39 6.46 -12.61 -11.46
N VAL A 40 6.82 -12.94 -10.21
CA VAL A 40 7.90 -13.91 -9.95
C VAL A 40 7.29 -15.31 -10.03
N GLU A 41 7.85 -16.15 -10.90
CA GLU A 41 7.47 -17.56 -11.06
C GLU A 41 8.42 -18.47 -10.26
N GLY A 42 7.94 -19.67 -9.89
CA GLY A 42 8.72 -20.70 -9.22
C GLY A 42 8.84 -20.56 -7.69
N ASP A 43 9.69 -21.39 -7.09
CA ASP A 43 9.87 -21.54 -5.64
C ASP A 43 10.37 -20.27 -4.92
N LEU A 44 10.96 -19.34 -5.68
CA LEU A 44 11.35 -18.02 -5.18
C LEU A 44 10.14 -17.19 -4.72
N ARG A 45 8.93 -17.45 -5.22
CA ARG A 45 7.74 -16.71 -4.80
C ARG A 45 7.38 -16.98 -3.33
N THR A 46 7.63 -18.21 -2.86
CA THR A 46 7.34 -18.64 -1.48
C THR A 46 8.34 -18.10 -0.45
N GLU A 47 9.58 -17.82 -0.84
CA GLU A 47 10.59 -17.25 0.05
C GLU A 47 10.37 -15.75 0.33
N ILE A 48 9.64 -15.04 -0.52
CA ILE A 48 9.45 -13.60 -0.38
C ILE A 48 8.30 -13.31 0.61
N THR A 49 8.66 -13.04 1.87
CA THR A 49 7.74 -12.72 2.98
C THR A 49 7.05 -11.35 2.83
N PRO A 50 5.74 -11.21 3.09
CA PRO A 50 4.99 -9.94 2.99
C PRO A 50 5.66 -8.77 3.71
N LYS A 51 5.78 -7.61 3.03
CA LYS A 51 6.20 -6.36 3.69
C LYS A 51 4.96 -5.68 4.26
N ASN A 52 4.64 -5.99 5.51
CA ASN A 52 3.55 -5.34 6.22
C ASN A 52 3.95 -3.93 6.62
N ILE A 53 3.00 -2.98 6.51
CA ILE A 53 3.20 -1.61 6.94
C ILE A 53 2.46 -1.41 8.26
N LEU A 54 3.21 -0.99 9.27
CA LEU A 54 2.67 -0.48 10.53
C LEU A 54 2.68 1.05 10.47
N MET A 55 1.50 1.66 10.53
CA MET A 55 1.38 3.12 10.59
C MET A 55 1.22 3.57 12.04
N ILE A 56 2.25 4.21 12.61
CA ILE A 56 2.25 4.73 13.97
C ILE A 56 2.09 6.26 13.93
N GLY A 57 1.17 6.81 14.72
CA GLY A 57 1.02 8.26 14.88
C GLY A 57 -0.22 8.64 15.70
N PRO A 58 -0.46 9.94 15.97
CA PRO A 58 -1.65 10.38 16.71
C PRO A 58 -2.94 10.14 15.92
N THR A 59 -4.08 10.12 16.60
CA THR A 59 -5.41 10.00 15.96
C THR A 59 -5.73 11.26 15.14
N GLY A 60 -6.58 11.14 14.12
CA GLY A 60 -6.99 12.29 13.29
C GLY A 60 -6.03 12.70 12.16
N VAL A 61 -4.83 12.12 12.06
CA VAL A 61 -3.85 12.46 10.98
C VAL A 61 -4.09 11.75 9.64
N GLY A 62 -5.16 10.97 9.53
CA GLY A 62 -5.53 10.28 8.27
C GLY A 62 -4.94 8.89 8.05
N LYS A 63 -4.38 8.22 9.08
CA LYS A 63 -3.86 6.83 8.96
C LYS A 63 -4.93 5.85 8.44
N THR A 64 -6.15 5.95 8.95
CA THR A 64 -7.29 5.13 8.53
C THR A 64 -7.78 5.50 7.13
N GLU A 65 -7.75 6.79 6.78
CA GLU A 65 -8.18 7.25 5.45
C GLU A 65 -7.23 6.76 4.36
N ILE A 66 -5.92 6.70 4.64
CA ILE A 66 -4.92 6.06 3.76
C ILE A 66 -5.32 4.60 3.49
N ALA A 67 -5.58 3.80 4.52
CA ALA A 67 -5.99 2.41 4.37
C ALA A 67 -7.30 2.27 3.58
N ARG A 68 -8.31 3.08 3.91
CA ARG A 68 -9.63 3.07 3.26
C ARG A 68 -9.55 3.42 1.77
N ARG A 69 -8.72 4.40 1.39
CA ARG A 69 -8.54 4.78 -0.02
C ARG A 69 -7.77 3.73 -0.81
N LEU A 70 -6.82 3.06 -0.17
CA LEU A 70 -6.11 1.95 -0.79
C LEU A 70 -7.02 0.78 -1.12
N GLU A 71 -8.01 0.47 -0.27
CA GLU A 71 -9.02 -0.54 -0.57
C GLU A 71 -9.88 -0.20 -1.79
N ALA A 72 -10.07 1.08 -2.09
CA ALA A 72 -10.77 1.52 -3.30
C ALA A 72 -9.89 1.43 -4.56
N LEU A 73 -8.57 1.63 -4.42
CA LEU A 73 -7.61 1.56 -5.53
C LEU A 73 -7.18 0.12 -5.86
N LEU A 74 -7.23 -0.77 -4.87
CA LEU A 74 -6.89 -2.18 -5.01
C LEU A 74 -8.17 -2.99 -5.16
N CYS A 75 -8.20 -3.93 -6.10
CA CYS A 75 -9.28 -4.92 -6.13
C CYS A 75 -9.25 -5.69 -4.79
N VAL A 76 -10.40 -5.71 -4.11
CA VAL A 76 -10.56 -5.90 -2.64
C VAL A 76 -9.96 -7.19 -2.06
N ALA A 77 -9.60 -8.18 -2.89
CA ALA A 77 -9.04 -9.45 -2.44
C ALA A 77 -7.64 -9.32 -1.79
N ASP A 78 -6.89 -8.28 -2.11
CA ASP A 78 -5.48 -8.19 -1.74
C ASP A 78 -5.21 -7.26 -0.53
N ALA A 79 -5.99 -6.21 -0.32
CA ALA A 79 -5.63 -5.12 0.62
C ALA A 79 -5.61 -5.49 2.12
N LYS A 80 -6.41 -6.47 2.56
CA LYS A 80 -6.66 -6.75 3.99
C LYS A 80 -5.46 -7.33 4.76
N SER A 81 -4.46 -7.89 4.07
CA SER A 81 -3.40 -8.66 4.73
C SER A 81 -2.16 -7.83 5.14
N SER A 82 -2.07 -6.54 4.78
CA SER A 82 -0.80 -5.80 4.81
C SER A 82 -0.78 -4.52 5.65
N PHE A 83 -1.92 -4.09 6.19
CA PHE A 83 -2.04 -2.85 6.96
C PHE A 83 -2.57 -3.11 8.37
N ILE A 84 -1.73 -2.88 9.36
CA ILE A 84 -2.16 -2.78 10.76
C ILE A 84 -2.14 -1.29 11.09
N VAL A 85 -3.32 -0.73 11.38
CA VAL A 85 -3.48 0.66 11.80
C VAL A 85 -3.77 0.65 13.30
N SER A 86 -2.88 1.24 14.10
CA SER A 86 -3.08 1.45 15.54
C SER A 86 -3.23 2.94 15.85
#